data_AF-A0A6F9B675-F1
#
_entry.id   AF-A0A6F9B675-F1
#
_cell.length_a   1.000
_cell.length_b   1.000
_cell.length_c   1.000
_cell.angle_alpha   90.00
_cell.angle_beta   90.00
_cell.angle_gamma   90.00
#
_symmetry.space_group_name_H-M   'P 1'
#
loop_
_entity.id
_entity.type
_entity.pdbx_description
1 polymer ?
#
loop_
_entity_poly.entity_id
_entity_poly.type
_entity_poly.pdbx_seq_one_letter_code
_entity_poly.pdbx_strand_id
1 'polypeptide(L)'
;NSSYRNILLEMFPNIRVLDDGFYRNGQLPELPDCKPWVDNDFWEIKRSNNAIIDEAYKQFNDVLHECRLLNNRAAHVISQTERSLSLKNQPKQYAV
;
A
#
# COMPACT_ATOMS: atom_id res chain seq x y z
N ASN A 1 -13.03 -10.69 25.30
CA ASN A 1 -12.93 -9.23 25.50
C ASN A 1 -14.34 -8.70 25.77
N SER A 2 -14.72 -8.56 27.05
CA SER A 2 -16.13 -8.43 27.50
C SER A 2 -16.75 -7.04 27.25
N SER A 3 -15.92 -6.01 27.07
CA SER A 3 -16.38 -4.61 26.98
C SER A 3 -17.19 -4.33 25.71
N TYR A 4 -16.75 -4.86 24.56
CA TYR A 4 -17.44 -4.72 23.28
C TYR A 4 -18.78 -5.49 23.25
N ARG A 5 -18.86 -6.60 23.99
CA ARG A 5 -20.08 -7.41 24.08
C ARG A 5 -21.23 -6.64 24.71
N ASN A 6 -20.95 -5.85 25.75
CA ASN A 6 -21.99 -5.06 26.43
C ASN A 6 -22.50 -3.90 25.56
N ILE A 7 -21.59 -3.18 24.88
CA ILE A 7 -21.96 -2.07 23.99
C ILE A 7 -22.86 -2.56 22.84
N LEU A 8 -22.54 -3.72 22.25
CA LEU A 8 -23.35 -4.29 21.17
C LEU A 8 -24.75 -4.72 21.62
N LEU A 9 -24.89 -5.20 22.86
CA LEU A 9 -26.19 -5.60 23.41
C LEU A 9 -27.08 -4.42 23.79
N GLU A 10 -26.48 -3.32 24.24
CA GLU A 10 -27.21 -2.08 24.52
C GLU A 10 -27.75 -1.43 23.24
N MET A 11 -26.94 -1.45 22.18
CA MET A 11 -27.28 -0.82 20.91
C MET A 11 -28.30 -1.64 20.09
N PHE A 12 -28.31 -2.96 20.27
CA PHE A 12 -29.20 -3.88 19.57
C PHE A 12 -29.87 -4.86 20.54
N PRO A 13 -30.87 -4.41 21.31
CA PRO A 13 -31.50 -5.22 22.38
C PRO A 13 -32.21 -6.48 21.88
N ASN A 14 -32.47 -6.57 20.57
CA ASN A 14 -33.06 -7.74 19.93
C ASN A 14 -32.03 -8.73 19.34
N ILE A 15 -30.74 -8.37 19.31
CA ILE A 15 -29.67 -9.31 19.01
C ILE A 15 -29.44 -10.15 20.27
N ARG A 16 -30.22 -11.24 20.38
CA ARG A 16 -29.92 -12.30 21.33
C ARG A 16 -28.61 -12.93 20.87
N VAL A 17 -27.60 -12.84 21.72
CA VAL A 17 -26.31 -13.51 21.55
C VAL A 17 -26.57 -14.98 21.25
N LEU A 18 -26.30 -15.40 20.01
CA LEU A 18 -26.09 -16.80 19.67
C LEU A 18 -24.67 -17.17 20.14
N ASP A 19 -24.49 -17.35 21.44
CA ASP A 19 -23.33 -18.09 21.99
C ASP A 19 -23.89 -19.14 22.95
N ASP A 20 -23.94 -20.36 22.45
CA ASP A 20 -23.53 -21.60 23.13
C ASP A 20 -23.98 -21.86 24.57
N GLY A 21 -25.28 -21.71 24.80
CA GLY A 21 -25.92 -22.46 25.86
C GLY A 21 -27.31 -21.94 26.18
N PHE A 22 -28.26 -22.85 26.29
CA PHE A 22 -29.62 -22.61 26.82
C PHE A 22 -30.65 -22.03 25.83
N TYR A 23 -31.11 -22.86 24.90
CA TYR A 23 -32.57 -23.04 24.77
C TYR A 23 -33.06 -23.92 25.94
N ARG A 24 -32.94 -23.44 27.18
CA ARG A 24 -33.79 -23.94 28.26
C ARG A 24 -35.04 -23.08 28.26
N ASN A 25 -36.13 -23.73 27.86
CA ASN A 25 -37.53 -23.32 27.91
C ASN A 25 -38.05 -22.68 26.63
N GLY A 26 -38.40 -23.56 25.68
CA GLY A 26 -39.15 -23.24 24.46
C GLY A 26 -38.37 -23.68 23.23
N GLN A 27 -38.76 -24.81 22.64
CA GLN A 27 -38.25 -25.26 21.34
C GLN A 27 -38.45 -24.13 20.32
N LEU A 28 -37.38 -23.41 19.99
CA LEU A 28 -37.32 -22.65 18.74
C LEU A 28 -37.21 -23.69 17.61
N PRO A 29 -38.04 -23.59 16.55
CA PRO A 29 -37.88 -24.43 15.37
C PRO A 29 -36.43 -24.36 14.94
N GLU A 30 -35.80 -25.50 14.66
CA GLU A 30 -34.42 -25.56 14.19
C GLU A 30 -34.29 -24.61 12.99
N LEU A 31 -33.72 -23.43 13.23
CA LEU A 31 -33.51 -22.46 12.18
C LEU A 31 -32.44 -23.12 11.30
N PRO A 32 -32.70 -23.32 10.00
CA PRO A 32 -31.70 -23.88 9.11
C PRO A 32 -30.42 -23.06 9.27
N ASP A 33 -29.26 -23.73 9.40
CA ASP A 33 -27.96 -23.08 9.56
C ASP A 33 -27.88 -21.85 8.65
N CYS A 34 -27.82 -20.67 9.25
CA CYS A 34 -27.75 -19.42 8.51
C CYS A 34 -26.43 -19.43 7.73
N LYS A 35 -26.50 -19.65 6.41
CA LYS A 35 -25.33 -19.53 5.55
C LYS A 35 -24.74 -18.12 5.74
N PRO A 36 -23.43 -17.99 6.04
CA PRO A 36 -22.77 -16.70 6.07
C PRO A 36 -23.04 -15.91 4.79
N TRP A 37 -23.31 -14.61 4.91
CA TRP A 37 -23.56 -13.73 3.76
C TRP A 37 -22.34 -13.59 2.84
N VAL A 38 -21.16 -13.94 3.36
CA VAL A 38 -19.88 -13.95 2.66
C VAL A 38 -19.10 -15.18 3.08
N ASP A 39 -18.45 -15.83 2.11
CA ASP A 39 -17.58 -16.97 2.36
C ASP A 39 -16.33 -16.52 3.16
N ASN A 40 -15.80 -17.42 4.00
CA ASN A 40 -14.66 -17.10 4.87
C ASN A 40 -13.42 -16.61 4.09
N ASP A 41 -13.25 -17.09 2.86
CA ASP A 41 -12.08 -16.79 2.03
C ASP A 41 -12.29 -15.60 1.10
N PHE A 42 -13.44 -14.92 1.19
CA PHE A 42 -13.78 -13.81 0.30
C PHE A 42 -12.79 -12.64 0.41
N TRP A 43 -12.32 -12.36 1.62
CA TRP A 43 -11.33 -11.30 1.88
C TRP A 43 -9.89 -11.79 1.79
N GLU A 44 -9.67 -13.08 1.52
CA GLU A 44 -8.31 -13.58 1.34
C GLU A 44 -7.70 -12.98 0.08
N ILE A 45 -6.48 -12.50 0.22
CA ILE A 45 -5.71 -11.97 -0.91
C ILE A 45 -5.37 -13.14 -1.83
N LYS A 46 -6.16 -13.31 -2.89
CA LYS A 46 -5.85 -14.29 -3.95
C LYS A 46 -4.58 -13.83 -4.65
N ARG A 47 -3.47 -14.54 -4.38
CA ARG A 47 -2.22 -14.43 -5.15
C ARG A 47 -2.38 -15.07 -6.53
N SER A 48 -3.35 -14.60 -7.33
CA SER A 48 -3.29 -14.80 -8.78
C SER A 48 -2.16 -13.93 -9.34
N ASN A 49 -1.56 -14.34 -10.45
CA ASN A 49 -0.52 -13.57 -11.15
C ASN A 49 -0.97 -12.12 -11.34
N ASN A 50 -0.47 -11.23 -10.48
CA ASN A 50 -0.89 -9.84 -10.43
C ASN A 50 -0.08 -9.06 -11.45
N ALA A 51 -0.40 -9.27 -12.73
CA ALA A 51 0.26 -8.59 -13.85
C ALA A 51 0.30 -7.06 -13.66
N ILE A 52 -0.72 -6.49 -13.01
CA ILE A 52 -0.77 -5.07 -12.63
C ILE A 52 0.38 -4.69 -11.69
N ILE A 53 0.66 -5.52 -10.69
CA ILE A 53 1.75 -5.28 -9.72
C ILE A 53 3.09 -5.40 -10.43
N ASP A 54 3.28 -6.42 -11.26
CA ASP A 54 4.53 -6.62 -12.02
C ASP A 54 4.80 -5.47 -12.99
N GLU A 55 3.78 -5.00 -13.71
CA GLU A 55 3.87 -3.83 -14.58
C GLU A 55 4.15 -2.54 -13.80
N ALA A 56 3.52 -2.37 -12.63
CA ALA A 56 3.79 -1.22 -11.77
C ALA A 56 5.24 -1.20 -11.28
N TYR A 57 5.79 -2.36 -10.87
CA TYR A 57 7.21 -2.48 -10.52
C TYR A 57 8.11 -2.14 -11.71
N LYS A 58 7.80 -2.65 -12.90
CA LYS A 58 8.59 -2.35 -14.11
C LYS A 58 8.60 -0.85 -14.42
N GLN A 59 7.41 -0.24 -14.49
CA GLN A 59 7.28 1.20 -14.79
C GLN A 59 8.02 2.07 -13.75
N PHE A 60 7.91 1.71 -12.46
CA PHE A 60 8.62 2.42 -11.41
C PHE A 60 10.15 2.33 -11.58
N ASN A 61 10.67 1.14 -11.88
CA ASN A 61 12.10 0.95 -12.10
C ASN A 61 12.60 1.69 -13.36
N ASP A 62 11.81 1.72 -14.43
CA ASP A 62 12.14 2.46 -15.65
C ASP A 62 12.29 3.96 -15.37
N VAL A 63 11.35 4.55 -14.62
CA VAL A 63 11.40 5.95 -14.18
C VAL A 63 12.63 6.23 -13.30
N LEU A 64 12.92 5.35 -12.33
CA LEU A 64 14.11 5.49 -11.48
C LEU A 64 15.41 5.45 -12.30
N HIS A 65 15.48 4.57 -13.29
CA HIS A 65 16.63 4.47 -14.17
C HIS A 65 16.82 5.74 -15.01
N GLU A 66 15.73 6.28 -15.57
CA GLU A 66 15.75 7.55 -16.29
C GLU A 66 16.24 8.70 -15.42
N CYS A 67 15.72 8.83 -14.20
CA CYS A 67 16.16 9.83 -13.23
C CYS A 67 17.68 9.76 -12.96
N ARG A 68 18.23 8.55 -12.81
CA ARG A 68 19.67 8.37 -12.60
C ARG A 68 20.49 8.79 -13.82
N LEU A 69 20.03 8.44 -15.03
CA LEU A 69 20.68 8.85 -16.27
C LEU A 69 20.69 10.36 -16.44
N LEU A 70 19.55 11.01 -16.19
CA LEU A 70 19.43 12.47 -16.24
C LEU A 70 20.36 13.15 -15.23
N ASN A 71 20.42 12.64 -14.00
CA ASN A 71 21.30 13.18 -12.97
C ASN A 71 22.79 13.08 -13.38
N ASN A 72 23.21 11.94 -13.92
CA ASN A 72 24.57 11.75 -14.41
C ASN A 72 24.91 12.69 -15.57
N ARG A 73 23.97 12.88 -16.50
CA ARG A 73 24.14 13.84 -17.62
C ARG A 73 24.26 15.27 -17.11
N ALA A 74 23.40 15.66 -16.16
CA ALA A 74 23.45 16.99 -15.56
C ALA A 74 24.79 17.23 -14.86
N ALA A 75 25.24 16.30 -14.02
CA ALA A 75 26.53 16.38 -13.34
C ALA A 75 27.70 16.55 -14.34
N HIS A 76 27.68 15.78 -15.43
CA HIS A 76 28.70 15.89 -16.48
C HIS A 76 28.70 17.27 -17.16
N VAL A 77 27.53 17.79 -17.54
CA VAL A 77 27.39 19.12 -18.18
C VAL A 77 27.85 20.23 -17.22
N ILE A 78 27.52 20.13 -15.94
CA ILE A 78 27.98 21.07 -14.90
C ILE A 78 29.52 21.06 -14.86
N SER A 79 30.15 19.89 -14.69
CA SER A 79 31.61 19.79 -14.62
C SER A 79 32.29 20.29 -15.90
N GLN A 80 31.72 20.05 -17.07
CA GLN A 80 32.25 20.60 -18.33
C GLN A 80 32.17 22.12 -18.35
N THR A 81 31.04 22.69 -17.92
CA THR A 81 30.82 24.14 -17.88
C THR A 81 31.79 24.80 -16.89
N GLU A 82 31.94 24.26 -15.68
CA GLU A 82 32.88 24.75 -14.67
C GLU A 82 34.32 24.78 -15.19
N ARG A 83 34.77 23.72 -15.89
CA ARG A 83 36.09 23.66 -16.52
C ARG A 83 36.24 24.73 -17.60
N SER A 84 35.23 24.89 -18.46
CA SER A 84 35.25 25.92 -19.51
C SER A 84 35.31 27.35 -18.95
N LEU A 85 34.59 27.61 -17.86
CA LEU A 85 34.61 28.91 -17.18
C LEU A 85 35.97 29.17 -16.51
N SER A 86 36.56 28.14 -15.88
CA SER A 86 37.91 28.25 -15.29
C SER A 86 38.98 28.62 -16.32
N LEU A 87 38.92 28.01 -17.52
CA LEU A 87 39.84 28.35 -18.62
C LEU A 87 39.65 29.80 -19.12
N LYS A 88 38.40 30.27 -19.20
CA LYS A 88 38.09 31.64 -19.64
C LYS A 88 38.52 32.71 -18.62
N ASN A 89 38.53 32.36 -17.34
CA ASN A 89 38.90 33.25 -16.25
C ASN A 89 40.41 33.28 -15.95
N GLN A 90 41.24 32.61 -16.75
CA GLN A 90 42.69 32.74 -16.63
C GLN A 90 43.12 34.19 -16.94
N PRO A 91 43.87 34.86 -16.04
CA PRO A 91 44.35 36.20 -16.30
C PRO A 91 45.26 36.19 -17.53
N LYS A 92 44.95 37.03 -18.51
CA LYS A 92 45.84 37.28 -19.65
C LYS A 92 47.15 37.83 -19.09
N GLN A 93 48.21 37.02 -19.11
CA GLN A 93 49.54 37.52 -18.84
C GLN A 93 49.96 38.38 -20.03
N TYR A 94 49.89 39.69 -19.86
CA TYR A 94 50.49 40.64 -20.78
C TYR A 94 51.98 40.69 -20.41
N ALA A 95 52.83 40.10 -21.26
CA ALA A 95 54.28 40.30 -21.16
C ALA A 95 54.59 41.77 -21.55
N VAL A 96 55.37 42.44 -20.70
CA VAL A 96 55.95 43.78 -20.94
C VAL A 96 57.27 43.61 -21.67
#